data_AF-Q8GEK9-F1
#
_entry.id   AF-Q8GEK9-F1
#
_cell.length_a   1.000
_cell.length_b   1.000
_cell.length_c   1.000
_cell.angle_alpha   90.00
_cell.angle_beta   90.00
_cell.angle_gamma   90.00
#
_symmetry.space_group_name_H-M   'P 1'
#
loop_
_entity.id
_entity.type
_entity.pdbx_description
1 polymer ?
#
loop_
_entity_poly.entity_id
_entity_poly.type
_entity_poly.pdbx_seq_one_letter_code
_entity_poly.pdbx_strand_id
1 'polypeptide(L)'
;MRGGTAGRDRARRRIFADAVRATQAALGLDDALAHRLALDAMGRMAEVFCALEPRLTIARSLEAVADALAQGRAVIWDPIALKAGHADIEESWDVTSDSLALWLAGMLGVDRCILVKSAKLTSQTDPAALARAGLVDAAFPRFAAAFGGAIVIRGTEDISQRHAA
;
A
#
# COMPACT_ATOMS: atom_id res chain seq x y z
N MET A 1 -8.96 23.82 -21.56
CA MET A 1 -8.54 22.40 -21.62
C MET A 1 -7.69 22.06 -20.40
N ARG A 2 -8.30 21.53 -19.32
CA ARG A 2 -7.61 21.07 -18.11
C ARG A 2 -7.94 19.59 -17.89
N GLY A 3 -7.09 18.70 -18.36
CA GLY A 3 -7.26 17.23 -18.24
C GLY A 3 -5.96 16.45 -18.07
N GLY A 4 -4.83 17.11 -17.78
CA GLY A 4 -3.50 16.50 -17.89
C GLY A 4 -2.67 16.37 -16.61
N THR A 5 -3.17 16.78 -15.43
CA THR A 5 -2.40 16.74 -14.17
C THR A 5 -2.65 15.48 -13.37
N ALA A 6 -3.91 15.05 -13.24
CA ALA A 6 -4.30 13.87 -12.45
C ALA A 6 -3.71 12.54 -12.96
N GLY A 7 -3.44 12.42 -14.27
CA GLY A 7 -2.77 11.25 -14.85
C GLY A 7 -1.28 11.18 -14.53
N ARG A 8 -0.60 12.34 -14.55
CA ARG A 8 0.83 12.46 -14.21
C ARG A 8 1.09 12.25 -12.72
N ASP A 9 0.20 12.69 -11.85
CA ASP A 9 0.31 12.49 -10.39
C ASP A 9 -0.02 11.06 -9.92
N ARG A 10 -0.78 10.28 -10.72
CA ARG A 10 -0.97 8.85 -10.47
C ARG A 10 0.25 8.04 -10.86
N ALA A 11 0.82 8.31 -12.04
CA ALA A 11 2.04 7.64 -12.53
C ALA A 11 3.24 7.82 -11.59
N ARG A 12 3.36 8.98 -10.92
CA ARG A 12 4.46 9.23 -9.97
C ARG A 12 4.43 8.36 -8.71
N ARG A 13 3.26 7.93 -8.24
CA ARG A 13 3.10 7.22 -6.95
C ARG A 13 3.44 5.73 -7.00
N ARG A 14 3.44 5.11 -8.18
CA ARG A 14 3.71 3.68 -8.39
C ARG A 14 4.90 3.41 -9.28
N ILE A 15 5.66 4.45 -9.63
CA ILE A 15 6.70 4.42 -10.66
C ILE A 15 7.72 3.27 -10.49
N PHE A 16 8.15 2.98 -9.27
CA PHE A 16 9.08 1.87 -9.02
C PHE A 16 8.44 0.50 -9.22
N ALA A 17 7.22 0.28 -8.69
CA ALA A 17 6.51 -0.99 -8.87
C ALA A 17 6.09 -1.20 -10.34
N ASP A 18 5.73 -0.14 -11.05
CA ASP A 18 5.44 -0.19 -12.48
C ASP A 18 6.69 -0.56 -13.29
N ALA A 19 7.88 -0.09 -12.89
CA ALA A 19 9.15 -0.50 -13.48
C ALA A 19 9.45 -1.99 -13.25
N VAL A 20 9.11 -2.54 -12.08
CA VAL A 20 9.20 -3.98 -11.81
C VAL A 20 8.29 -4.76 -12.76
N ARG A 21 7.02 -4.34 -12.94
CA ARG A 21 6.09 -4.97 -13.89
C ARG A 21 6.63 -4.96 -15.32
N ALA A 22 7.16 -3.82 -15.76
CA ALA A 22 7.77 -3.70 -17.09
C ALA A 22 8.99 -4.63 -17.24
N THR A 23 9.82 -4.74 -16.20
CA THR A 23 11.01 -5.61 -16.19
C THR A 23 10.63 -7.08 -16.21
N GLN A 24 9.64 -7.49 -15.42
CA GLN A 24 9.10 -8.85 -15.44
C GLN A 24 8.63 -9.23 -16.83
N ALA A 25 7.82 -8.38 -17.48
CA ALA A 25 7.32 -8.64 -18.82
C ALA A 25 8.45 -8.72 -19.87
N ALA A 26 9.48 -7.89 -19.74
CA ALA A 26 10.61 -7.87 -20.67
C ALA A 26 11.56 -9.06 -20.52
N LEU A 27 11.75 -9.56 -19.29
CA LEU A 27 12.73 -10.61 -18.98
C LEU A 27 12.10 -11.98 -18.71
N GLY A 28 10.76 -12.07 -18.62
CA GLY A 28 10.05 -13.30 -18.29
C GLY A 28 10.33 -13.79 -16.87
N LEU A 29 10.43 -12.87 -15.90
CA LEU A 29 10.65 -13.24 -14.49
C LEU A 29 9.41 -13.94 -13.93
N ASP A 30 9.61 -14.91 -13.04
CA ASP A 30 8.52 -15.51 -12.29
C ASP A 30 7.87 -14.49 -11.32
N ASP A 31 6.63 -14.78 -10.93
CA ASP A 31 5.86 -13.90 -10.04
C ASP A 31 6.51 -13.75 -8.67
N ALA A 32 7.17 -14.79 -8.17
CA ALA A 32 7.82 -14.77 -6.86
C ALA A 32 8.98 -13.76 -6.81
N LEU A 33 9.87 -13.80 -7.81
CA LEU A 33 10.94 -12.83 -7.95
C LEU A 33 10.40 -11.42 -8.21
N ALA A 34 9.41 -11.29 -9.10
CA ALA A 34 8.78 -9.99 -9.38
C ALA A 34 8.15 -9.38 -8.11
N HIS A 35 7.48 -10.19 -7.29
CA HIS A 35 6.90 -9.76 -6.03
C HIS A 35 7.98 -9.28 -5.05
N ARG A 36 9.08 -10.03 -4.87
CA ARG A 36 10.21 -9.58 -4.02
C ARG A 36 10.85 -8.28 -4.50
N LEU A 37 10.95 -8.08 -5.82
CA LEU A 37 11.43 -6.82 -6.39
C LEU A 37 10.41 -5.68 -6.19
N ALA A 38 9.11 -5.98 -6.19
CA ALA A 38 8.08 -5.00 -5.86
C ALA A 38 8.17 -4.56 -4.39
N LEU A 39 8.54 -5.46 -3.46
CA LEU A 39 8.83 -5.10 -2.07
C LEU A 39 10.03 -4.13 -1.96
N ASP A 40 11.11 -4.36 -2.72
CA ASP A 40 12.22 -3.40 -2.82
C ASP A 40 11.76 -2.03 -3.34
N ALA A 41 10.90 -2.04 -4.36
CA ALA A 41 10.33 -0.84 -4.95
C ALA A 41 9.49 -0.04 -3.95
N MET A 42 8.77 -0.71 -3.04
CA MET A 42 8.04 -0.05 -1.95
C MET A 42 9.00 0.66 -0.98
N GLY A 43 10.11 0.02 -0.61
CA GLY A 43 11.16 0.64 0.21
C GLY A 43 11.79 1.87 -0.46
N ARG A 44 12.05 1.83 -1.77
CA ARG A 44 12.52 3.00 -2.54
C ARG A 44 11.50 4.14 -2.57
N MET A 45 10.21 3.82 -2.65
CA MET A 45 9.17 4.86 -2.56
C MET A 45 9.09 5.48 -1.16
N ALA A 46 9.31 4.69 -0.10
CA ALA A 46 9.39 5.20 1.27
C ALA A 46 10.50 6.25 1.43
N GLU A 47 11.68 6.03 0.84
CA GLU A 47 12.79 6.99 0.82
C GLU A 47 12.39 8.30 0.13
N VAL A 48 11.68 8.22 -1.01
CA VAL A 48 11.15 9.41 -1.70
C VAL A 48 10.16 10.17 -0.84
N PHE A 49 9.26 9.48 -0.14
CA PHE A 49 8.30 10.14 0.77
C PHE A 49 8.99 10.85 1.94
N CYS A 50 10.02 10.26 2.54
CA CYS A 50 10.82 10.94 3.57
C CYS A 50 11.58 12.16 3.03
N ALA A 51 12.06 12.12 1.79
CA ALA A 51 12.67 13.29 1.16
C ALA A 51 11.67 14.43 0.93
N LEU A 52 10.39 14.11 0.67
CA LEU A 52 9.32 15.08 0.46
C LEU A 52 8.71 15.61 1.77
N GLU A 53 8.63 14.77 2.81
CA GLU A 53 8.13 15.13 4.13
C GLU A 53 9.11 14.64 5.20
N PRO A 54 10.06 15.50 5.62
CA PRO A 54 11.14 15.12 6.55
C PRO A 54 10.67 14.70 7.95
N ARG A 55 9.40 14.94 8.32
CA ARG A 55 8.84 14.47 9.59
C ARG A 55 8.51 12.98 9.58
N LEU A 56 8.43 12.35 8.41
CA LEU A 56 8.22 10.90 8.30
C LEU A 56 9.53 10.15 8.54
N THR A 57 9.43 9.03 9.25
CA THR A 57 10.56 8.12 9.47
C THR A 57 10.28 6.75 8.89
N ILE A 58 11.29 6.08 8.33
CA ILE A 58 11.15 4.71 7.80
C ILE A 58 11.40 3.71 8.93
N ALA A 59 10.55 2.68 9.03
CA ALA A 59 10.76 1.53 9.89
C ALA A 59 10.69 0.23 9.07
N ARG A 60 11.65 -0.66 9.30
CA ARG A 60 11.84 -1.92 8.54
C ARG A 60 11.45 -3.18 9.31
N SER A 61 11.00 -3.03 10.55
CA SER A 61 10.51 -4.12 11.39
C SER A 61 9.26 -3.67 12.15
N LEU A 62 8.47 -4.64 12.62
CA LEU A 62 7.25 -4.36 13.39
C LEU A 62 7.58 -3.67 14.72
N GLU A 63 8.68 -4.07 15.34
CA GLU A 63 9.19 -3.46 16.57
C GLU A 63 9.56 -2.00 16.34
N ALA A 64 10.29 -1.70 15.26
CA ALA A 64 10.66 -0.33 14.90
C ALA A 64 9.44 0.54 14.56
N VAL A 65 8.39 -0.05 13.97
CA VAL A 65 7.10 0.63 13.76
C VAL A 65 6.45 0.95 15.11
N ALA A 66 6.32 -0.04 15.99
CA ALA A 66 5.73 0.13 17.31
C ALA A 66 6.46 1.18 18.16
N ASP A 67 7.80 1.15 18.19
CA ASP A 67 8.63 2.11 18.91
C ASP A 67 8.45 3.54 18.39
N ALA A 68 8.38 3.72 17.07
CA ALA A 68 8.15 5.03 16.47
C ALA A 68 6.75 5.57 16.81
N LEU A 69 5.73 4.71 16.76
CA LEU A 69 4.36 5.06 17.13
C LEU A 69 4.24 5.42 18.61
N ALA A 70 4.90 4.68 19.51
CA ALA A 70 4.94 4.97 20.95
C ALA A 70 5.56 6.35 21.26
N GLN A 71 6.44 6.84 20.39
CA GLN A 71 7.05 8.17 20.47
C GLN A 71 6.20 9.26 19.79
N GLY A 72 4.99 8.94 19.32
CA GLY A 72 4.11 9.89 18.64
C GLY A 72 4.59 10.29 17.24
N ARG A 73 5.49 9.52 16.62
CA ARG A 73 6.01 9.81 15.26
C ARG A 73 5.14 9.17 14.20
N ALA A 74 5.02 9.86 13.06
CA ALA A 74 4.45 9.28 11.86
C ALA A 74 5.52 8.43 11.14
N VAL A 75 5.18 7.19 10.79
CA VAL A 75 6.11 6.19 10.28
C VAL A 75 5.66 5.65 8.92
N ILE A 76 6.61 5.45 8.02
CA ILE A 76 6.42 4.68 6.80
C ILE A 76 7.01 3.29 7.06
N TRP A 77 6.19 2.26 6.92
CA TRP A 77 6.67 0.90 6.97
C TRP A 77 7.29 0.50 5.63
N ASP A 78 8.54 0.04 5.68
CA ASP A 78 9.27 -0.55 4.57
C ASP A 78 9.19 -2.09 4.71
N PRO A 79 8.49 -2.79 3.80
CA PRO A 79 8.23 -4.22 3.91
C PRO A 79 9.42 -5.10 3.50
N ILE A 80 10.64 -4.55 3.44
CA ILE A 80 11.85 -5.24 2.98
C ILE A 80 12.06 -6.63 3.62
N ALA A 81 11.68 -6.79 4.90
CA ALA A 81 11.82 -8.06 5.62
C ALA A 81 11.00 -9.19 4.99
N LEU A 82 9.86 -8.89 4.33
CA LEU A 82 9.01 -9.88 3.67
C LEU A 82 9.69 -10.57 2.47
N LYS A 83 10.81 -10.03 1.97
CA LYS A 83 11.58 -10.68 0.90
C LYS A 83 12.20 -12.02 1.29
N ALA A 84 12.33 -12.29 2.59
CA ALA A 84 12.76 -13.59 3.09
C ALA A 84 11.67 -14.66 2.99
N GLY A 85 10.45 -14.27 2.56
CA GLY A 85 9.26 -15.11 2.57
C GLY A 85 8.52 -15.03 3.90
N HIS A 86 7.18 -15.14 3.84
CA HIS A 86 6.33 -15.18 5.03
C HIS A 86 5.11 -16.08 4.76
N ALA A 87 4.72 -16.93 5.71
CA ALA A 87 3.69 -17.94 5.50
C ALA A 87 2.32 -17.35 5.09
N ASP A 88 1.98 -16.17 5.60
CA ASP A 88 0.69 -15.50 5.30
C ASP A 88 0.70 -14.67 4.01
N ILE A 89 1.88 -14.44 3.44
CA ILE A 89 2.11 -13.55 2.30
C ILE A 89 2.55 -14.40 1.11
N GLU A 90 1.61 -14.67 0.22
CA GLU A 90 1.91 -15.28 -1.06
C GLU A 90 2.82 -14.35 -1.90
N GLU A 91 3.86 -14.93 -2.51
CA GLU A 91 4.75 -14.19 -3.40
C GLU A 91 4.17 -14.09 -4.82
N SER A 92 3.09 -13.33 -4.96
CA SER A 92 2.41 -13.13 -6.25
C SER A 92 1.84 -11.71 -6.37
N TRP A 93 1.43 -11.32 -7.59
CA TRP A 93 0.79 -10.02 -7.80
C TRP A 93 -0.62 -9.89 -7.24
N ASP A 94 -1.19 -10.98 -6.72
CA ASP A 94 -2.47 -10.95 -6.02
C ASP A 94 -2.35 -10.24 -4.66
N VAL A 95 -1.15 -10.22 -4.09
CA VAL A 95 -0.81 -9.48 -2.87
C VAL A 95 -0.04 -8.22 -3.22
N THR A 96 -0.61 -7.05 -2.91
CA THR A 96 0.09 -5.77 -3.08
C THR A 96 -0.06 -4.90 -1.83
N SER A 97 0.24 -3.60 -1.92
CA SER A 97 0.19 -2.67 -0.80
C SER A 97 -1.13 -2.65 -0.04
N ASP A 98 -2.26 -3.01 -0.67
CA ASP A 98 -3.57 -2.97 -0.02
C ASP A 98 -3.75 -4.15 0.94
N SER A 99 -3.44 -5.36 0.49
CA SER A 99 -3.39 -6.55 1.33
C SER A 99 -2.32 -6.43 2.42
N LEU A 100 -1.13 -5.94 2.07
CA LEU A 100 -0.04 -5.75 3.03
C LEU A 100 -0.39 -4.73 4.12
N ALA A 101 -1.19 -3.70 3.80
CA ALA A 101 -1.66 -2.75 4.80
C ALA A 101 -2.61 -3.39 5.83
N LEU A 102 -3.48 -4.30 5.40
CA LEU A 102 -4.34 -5.05 6.33
C LEU A 102 -3.56 -6.07 7.15
N TRP A 103 -2.62 -6.77 6.52
CA TRP A 103 -1.70 -7.66 7.22
C TRP A 103 -0.94 -6.92 8.32
N LEU A 104 -0.30 -5.79 7.98
CA LEU A 104 0.40 -4.95 8.95
C LEU A 104 -0.54 -4.48 10.06
N ALA A 105 -1.75 -4.03 9.71
CA ALA A 105 -2.73 -3.58 10.70
C ALA A 105 -3.11 -4.68 11.70
N GLY A 106 -3.27 -5.92 11.23
CA GLY A 106 -3.46 -7.09 12.07
C GLY A 106 -2.27 -7.35 13.00
N MET A 107 -1.04 -7.30 12.45
CA MET A 107 0.19 -7.49 13.24
C MET A 107 0.40 -6.42 14.32
N LEU A 108 -0.05 -5.19 14.06
CA LEU A 108 0.03 -4.09 15.03
C LEU A 108 -1.15 -4.07 16.02
N GLY A 109 -2.19 -4.89 15.80
CA GLY A 109 -3.39 -4.91 16.65
C GLY A 109 -4.17 -3.60 16.65
N VAL A 110 -4.20 -2.87 15.53
CA VAL A 110 -4.90 -1.57 15.45
C VAL A 110 -6.38 -1.75 15.12
N ASP A 111 -7.23 -0.89 15.68
CA ASP A 111 -8.69 -0.97 15.49
C ASP A 111 -9.17 -0.42 14.14
N ARG A 112 -8.29 0.19 13.34
CA ARG A 112 -8.67 0.84 12.08
C ARG A 112 -7.55 0.83 11.05
N CYS A 113 -7.89 0.43 9.82
CA CYS A 113 -7.04 0.58 8.65
C CYS A 113 -7.72 1.50 7.62
N ILE A 114 -7.00 2.53 7.15
CA ILE A 114 -7.50 3.50 6.18
C ILE A 114 -6.75 3.35 4.86
N LEU A 115 -7.45 3.01 3.78
CA LEU A 115 -6.90 2.94 2.43
C LEU A 115 -7.28 4.19 1.63
N VAL A 116 -6.27 4.90 1.15
CA VAL A 116 -6.46 6.08 0.29
C VAL A 116 -6.29 5.67 -1.16
N LYS A 117 -7.37 5.79 -1.93
CA LYS A 117 -7.44 5.40 -3.33
C LYS A 117 -7.48 6.60 -4.24
N SER A 118 -6.73 6.51 -5.33
CA SER A 118 -6.78 7.49 -6.40
C SER A 118 -7.90 7.16 -7.40
N ALA A 119 -9.09 6.88 -6.90
CA ALA A 119 -10.29 6.62 -7.69
C ALA A 119 -11.47 7.30 -6.99
N LYS A 120 -12.53 7.60 -7.76
CA LYS A 120 -13.81 7.93 -7.15
C LYS A 120 -14.39 6.66 -6.58
N LEU A 121 -14.71 6.64 -5.30
CA LEU A 121 -15.36 5.49 -4.72
C LEU A 121 -16.84 5.52 -5.08
N THR A 122 -17.36 4.36 -5.47
CA THR A 122 -18.79 4.10 -5.36
C THR A 122 -19.10 3.85 -3.89
N SER A 123 -20.38 3.86 -3.49
CA SER A 123 -20.82 3.50 -2.13
C SER A 123 -20.54 2.04 -1.74
N GLN A 124 -19.71 1.33 -2.50
CA GLN A 124 -19.39 -0.07 -2.35
C GLN A 124 -18.28 -0.24 -1.31
N THR A 125 -18.61 -0.92 -0.22
CA THR A 125 -17.69 -1.21 0.89
C THR A 125 -17.30 -2.69 0.99
N ASP A 126 -17.99 -3.56 0.24
CA ASP A 126 -17.70 -5.00 0.21
C ASP A 126 -16.30 -5.28 -0.35
N PRO A 127 -15.38 -5.91 0.43
CA PRO A 127 -14.03 -6.23 -0.02
C PRO A 127 -13.99 -7.03 -1.33
N ALA A 128 -14.88 -8.01 -1.51
CA ALA A 128 -14.89 -8.84 -2.71
C ALA A 128 -15.29 -8.04 -3.95
N ALA A 129 -16.30 -7.18 -3.84
CA ALA A 129 -16.71 -6.31 -4.92
C ALA A 129 -15.62 -5.26 -5.24
N LEU A 130 -14.92 -4.73 -4.24
CA LEU A 130 -13.82 -3.79 -4.44
C LEU A 130 -12.66 -4.42 -5.23
N ALA A 131 -12.31 -5.68 -4.93
CA ALA A 131 -11.30 -6.43 -5.65
C ALA A 131 -11.74 -6.68 -7.11
N ARG A 132 -12.99 -7.12 -7.34
CA ARG A 132 -13.55 -7.27 -8.70
C ARG A 132 -13.55 -5.97 -9.52
N ALA A 133 -13.71 -4.83 -8.86
CA ALA A 133 -13.65 -3.52 -9.48
C ALA A 133 -12.22 -3.01 -9.73
N GLY A 134 -11.18 -3.75 -9.31
CA GLY A 134 -9.78 -3.36 -9.44
C GLY A 134 -9.37 -2.18 -8.55
N LEU A 135 -10.17 -1.88 -7.51
CA LEU A 135 -9.88 -0.79 -6.58
C LEU A 135 -8.86 -1.19 -5.51
N VAL A 136 -8.82 -2.49 -5.17
CA VAL A 136 -7.86 -3.15 -4.28
C VAL A 136 -7.30 -4.39 -4.98
N ASP A 137 -6.21 -4.95 -4.47
CA ASP A 137 -5.64 -6.19 -5.00
C ASP A 137 -6.52 -7.43 -4.75
N ALA A 138 -6.20 -8.52 -5.45
CA ALA A 138 -7.03 -9.71 -5.53
C ALA A 138 -7.09 -10.48 -4.20
N ALA A 139 -6.00 -10.48 -3.43
CA ALA A 139 -5.95 -11.11 -2.12
C ALA A 139 -6.65 -10.30 -1.02
N PHE A 140 -6.98 -9.03 -1.28
CA PHE A 140 -7.56 -8.12 -0.30
C PHE A 140 -8.76 -8.69 0.48
N PRO A 141 -9.74 -9.38 -0.14
CA PRO A 141 -10.88 -9.94 0.61
C PRO A 141 -10.47 -10.95 1.68
N ARG A 142 -9.41 -11.74 1.43
CA ARG A 142 -8.87 -12.71 2.41
C ARG A 142 -8.31 -11.99 3.63
N PHE A 143 -7.50 -10.95 3.41
CA PHE A 143 -6.95 -10.15 4.51
C PHE A 143 -8.02 -9.34 5.23
N ALA A 144 -9.03 -8.85 4.52
CA ALA A 144 -10.16 -8.14 5.11
C ALA A 144 -10.97 -9.02 6.05
N ALA A 145 -11.17 -10.30 5.69
CA ALA A 145 -11.86 -11.26 6.54
C ALA A 145 -11.08 -11.61 7.82
N ALA A 146 -9.74 -11.54 7.77
CA ALA A 146 -8.87 -11.79 8.92
C ALA A 146 -8.67 -10.56 9.83
N PHE A 147 -8.95 -9.36 9.33
CA PHE A 147 -8.75 -8.12 10.09
C PHE A 147 -9.97 -7.81 10.96
N GLY A 148 -9.78 -7.86 12.29
CA GLY A 148 -10.85 -7.60 13.26
C GLY A 148 -11.25 -6.12 13.44
N GLY A 149 -10.52 -5.18 12.82
CA GLY A 149 -10.76 -3.75 12.94
C GLY A 149 -11.64 -3.16 11.83
N ALA A 150 -11.89 -1.86 11.91
CA ALA A 150 -12.65 -1.13 10.91
C ALA A 150 -11.80 -0.83 9.66
N ILE A 151 -12.28 -1.28 8.49
CA ILE A 151 -11.68 -0.95 7.19
C ILE A 151 -12.38 0.28 6.63
N VAL A 152 -11.59 1.32 6.33
CA VAL A 152 -12.10 2.59 5.80
C VAL A 152 -11.41 2.87 4.47
N ILE A 153 -12.19 3.06 3.40
CA ILE A 153 -11.66 3.43 2.09
C ILE A 153 -12.02 4.88 1.80
N ARG A 154 -11.05 5.65 1.30
CA ARG A 154 -11.20 7.06 0.95
C ARG A 154 -10.79 7.29 -0.50
N GLY A 155 -11.64 7.99 -1.23
CA GLY A 155 -11.43 8.30 -2.64
C GLY A 155 -10.85 9.69 -2.84
N THR A 156 -10.78 10.11 -4.09
CA THR A 156 -10.28 11.45 -4.46
C THR A 156 -11.17 12.60 -3.96
N GLU A 157 -12.45 12.34 -3.76
CA GLU A 157 -13.48 13.26 -3.26
C GLU A 157 -13.24 13.65 -1.79
N ASP A 158 -12.62 12.77 -1.01
CA ASP A 158 -12.37 12.98 0.42
C ASP A 158 -11.08 13.76 0.69
N ILE A 159 -10.17 13.83 -0.30
CA ILE A 159 -8.86 14.48 -0.16
C ILE A 159 -9.00 16.02 -0.14
N SER A 160 -10.07 16.57 -0.72
CA SER A 160 -10.31 18.02 -0.82
C SER A 160 -10.83 18.68 0.47
N GLN A 161 -11.16 17.93 1.52
CA GLN A 161 -11.76 18.48 2.73
C GLN A 161 -10.76 18.89 3.84
N ARG A 162 -9.43 18.76 3.63
CA ARG A 162 -8.42 18.99 4.68
C ARG A 162 -7.68 20.34 4.66
N HIS A 163 -8.09 21.31 3.85
CA HIS A 163 -7.49 22.66 3.85
C HIS A 163 -8.32 23.73 4.58
N ALA A 164 -9.41 23.36 5.25
CA ALA A 164 -10.24 24.30 6.01
C ALA A 164 -10.61 23.72 7.38
N ALA A 165 -9.61 23.57 8.26
CA ALA A 165 -9.77 23.45 9.70
C ALA A 165 -8.45 23.84 10.38
#